data_AF-A0A545ST22-F1
#
_entry.id   AF-A0A545ST22-F1
#
_cell.length_a   1.000
_cell.length_b   1.000
_cell.length_c   1.000
_cell.angle_alpha   90.00
_cell.angle_beta   90.00
_cell.angle_gamma   90.00
#
_symmetry.space_group_name_H-M   'P 1'
#
loop_
_entity.id
_entity.type
_entity.pdbx_description
1 polymer ?
#
loop_
_entity_poly.entity_id
_entity_poly.type
_entity_poly.pdbx_seq_one_letter_code
_entity_poly.pdbx_strand_id
1 'polypeptide(L)'
;MITQLPAHEDVKPGLKALSEHGFHLVSLTNSSTAGVAAQFNYAGLTNLFVKRFSVEDVEAFKPHPKPYLMVLKELDIQPQEALMVAAHAWDLAGAKAVGLQTAFIRRPGTTLYPNATKPDYIVNHLHELVDQLTSK
;
A
#
# COMPACT_ATOMS: atom_id res chain seq x y z
N MET A 1 9.26 -18.47 6.61
CA MET A 1 8.52 -17.20 6.45
C MET A 1 8.99 -16.26 7.56
N ILE A 2 9.45 -15.05 7.24
CA ILE A 2 9.83 -14.07 8.27
C ILE A 2 8.54 -13.51 8.87
N THR A 3 8.28 -13.81 10.14
CA THR A 3 7.04 -13.41 10.82
C THR A 3 7.22 -12.18 11.71
N GLN A 4 8.46 -11.72 11.89
CA GLN A 4 8.83 -10.63 12.78
C GLN A 4 9.70 -9.62 12.03
N LEU A 5 9.05 -8.57 11.52
CA LEU A 5 9.72 -7.41 10.96
C LEU A 5 9.15 -6.18 11.65
N PRO A 6 9.98 -5.33 12.26
CA PRO A 6 9.50 -4.07 12.80
C PRO A 6 9.01 -3.17 11.66
N ALA A 7 7.99 -2.37 11.94
CA ALA A 7 7.61 -1.30 11.04
C ALA A 7 8.73 -0.25 10.97
N HIS A 8 8.90 0.41 9.82
CA HIS A 8 9.72 1.63 9.76
C HIS A 8 9.13 2.70 10.70
N GLU A 9 9.99 3.55 11.26
CA GLU A 9 9.62 4.50 12.32
C GLU A 9 8.49 5.45 11.91
N ASP A 10 8.44 5.85 10.63
CA ASP A 10 7.43 6.75 10.07
C ASP A 10 6.07 6.08 9.82
N VAL A 11 6.00 4.74 9.83
CA VAL A 11 4.80 4.00 9.38
C VAL A 11 3.62 4.23 10.32
N LYS A 12 3.81 4.00 11.62
CA LYS A 12 2.73 4.19 12.60
C LYS A 12 2.22 5.63 12.65
N PRO A 13 3.07 6.65 12.84
CA PRO A 13 2.58 8.03 12.93
C PRO A 13 2.01 8.52 11.60
N GLY A 14 2.58 8.12 10.45
CA GLY A 14 2.06 8.46 9.13
C GLY A 14 0.69 7.84 8.84
N LEU A 15 0.48 6.55 9.14
CA LEU A 15 -0.83 5.91 8.99
C LEU A 15 -1.88 6.54 9.92
N LYS A 16 -1.52 6.86 11.17
CA LYS A 16 -2.43 7.58 12.07
C LYS A 16 -2.85 8.93 11.49
N ALA A 17 -1.89 9.72 11.01
CA ALA A 17 -2.18 11.01 10.41
C ALA A 17 -3.06 10.89 9.15
N LEU A 18 -2.84 9.90 8.28
CA LEU A 18 -3.74 9.63 7.15
C LEU A 18 -5.16 9.31 7.63
N SER A 19 -5.30 8.45 8.64
CA SER A 19 -6.62 8.12 9.20
C SER A 19 -7.30 9.33 9.83
N GLU A 20 -6.57 10.19 10.53
CA GLU A 20 -7.08 11.43 11.14
C GLU A 20 -7.56 12.44 10.10
N HIS A 21 -6.98 12.43 8.90
CA HIS A 21 -7.42 13.23 7.75
C HIS A 21 -8.53 12.54 6.91
N GLY A 22 -9.13 11.46 7.41
CA GLY A 22 -10.31 10.84 6.81
C GLY A 22 -10.03 9.78 5.73
N PHE A 23 -8.78 9.38 5.52
CA PHE A 23 -8.46 8.30 4.58
C PHE A 23 -8.78 6.92 5.16
N HIS A 24 -9.47 6.07 4.38
CA HIS A 24 -9.64 4.66 4.71
C HIS A 24 -8.39 3.86 4.37
N LEU A 25 -7.77 3.26 5.38
CA LEU A 25 -6.53 2.51 5.22
C LEU A 25 -6.78 1.02 5.05
N VAL A 26 -6.34 0.46 3.92
CA VAL A 26 -6.33 -0.98 3.66
C VAL A 26 -4.93 -1.46 3.28
N SER A 27 -4.64 -2.74 3.54
CA SER A 27 -3.39 -3.36 3.08
C SER A 27 -3.66 -4.40 2.02
N LEU A 28 -2.75 -4.57 1.07
CA LEU A 28 -2.78 -5.63 0.06
C LEU A 28 -1.39 -6.28 -0.03
N THR A 29 -1.29 -7.58 0.26
CA THR A 29 -0.01 -8.28 0.36
C THR A 29 0.09 -9.51 -0.56
N ASN A 30 1.31 -9.81 -1.02
CA ASN A 30 1.65 -11.09 -1.68
C ASN A 30 1.82 -12.26 -0.67
N SER A 31 1.70 -12.02 0.63
CA SER A 31 1.78 -13.05 1.68
C SER A 31 0.43 -13.70 1.97
N SER A 32 0.40 -14.91 2.55
CA SER A 32 -0.84 -15.54 3.02
C SER A 32 -1.52 -14.74 4.14
N THR A 33 -2.81 -14.96 4.31
CA THR A 33 -3.63 -14.28 5.33
C THR A 33 -3.12 -14.56 6.75
N ALA A 34 -2.68 -15.79 7.03
CA ALA A 34 -2.08 -16.15 8.32
C ALA A 34 -0.73 -15.45 8.55
N GLY A 35 0.12 -15.36 7.51
CA GLY A 35 1.44 -14.73 7.61
C GLY A 35 1.35 -13.23 7.88
N VAL A 36 0.45 -12.53 7.18
CA VAL A 36 0.27 -11.08 7.35
C VAL A 36 -0.34 -10.73 8.70
N ALA A 37 -1.26 -11.55 9.23
CA ALA A 37 -1.84 -11.33 10.55
C ALA A 37 -0.77 -11.34 11.66
N ALA A 38 0.17 -12.30 11.60
CA ALA A 38 1.29 -12.38 12.54
C ALA A 38 2.23 -11.16 12.43
N GLN A 39 2.58 -10.76 11.22
CA GLN A 39 3.45 -9.60 10.98
C GLN A 39 2.82 -8.30 11.48
N PHE A 40 1.53 -8.07 11.21
CA PHE A 40 0.82 -6.87 11.63
C PHE A 40 0.66 -6.81 13.15
N ASN A 41 0.40 -7.95 13.79
CA ASN A 41 0.32 -8.03 15.24
C ASN A 41 1.68 -7.70 15.87
N TYR A 42 2.76 -8.32 15.39
CA TYR A 42 4.12 -8.02 15.86
C TYR A 42 4.50 -6.55 15.66
N ALA A 43 4.20 -5.99 14.48
CA ALA A 43 4.49 -4.61 14.16
C ALA A 43 3.56 -3.61 14.87
N GLY A 44 2.47 -4.06 15.51
CA GLY A 44 1.46 -3.20 16.14
C GLY A 44 0.70 -2.33 15.13
N LEU A 45 0.38 -2.89 13.96
CA LEU A 45 -0.33 -2.21 12.86
C LEU A 45 -1.78 -2.69 12.69
N THR A 46 -2.19 -3.77 13.36
CA THR A 46 -3.48 -4.44 13.15
C THR A 46 -4.68 -3.49 13.16
N ASN A 47 -4.71 -2.54 14.10
CA ASN A 47 -5.84 -1.64 14.31
C ASN A 47 -5.78 -0.35 13.46
N LEU A 48 -4.74 -0.17 12.64
CA LEU A 48 -4.59 1.00 11.76
C LEU A 48 -5.21 0.78 10.38
N PHE A 49 -5.64 -0.45 10.07
CA PHE A 49 -6.22 -0.80 8.78
C PHE A 49 -7.64 -1.32 8.97
N VAL A 50 -8.60 -0.73 8.25
CA VAL A 50 -10.01 -1.15 8.29
C VAL A 50 -10.21 -2.52 7.63
N LYS A 51 -9.33 -2.88 6.69
CA LYS A 51 -9.32 -4.17 6.01
C LYS A 51 -7.91 -4.55 5.56
N ARG A 52 -7.65 -5.86 5.51
CA ARG A 52 -6.39 -6.44 5.05
C ARG A 52 -6.70 -7.47 3.98
N PHE A 53 -6.02 -7.38 2.86
CA PHE A 53 -6.24 -8.19 1.67
C PHE A 53 -5.00 -9.02 1.35
N SER A 54 -5.23 -10.25 0.91
CA SER A 54 -4.20 -11.19 0.48
C SER A 54 -4.39 -11.54 -0.98
N VAL A 55 -3.30 -11.77 -1.72
CA VAL A 55 -3.38 -12.37 -3.05
C VAL A 55 -3.90 -13.81 -3.04
N GLU A 56 -3.87 -14.47 -1.88
CA GLU A 56 -4.44 -15.81 -1.68
C GLU A 56 -5.92 -15.86 -2.05
N ASP A 57 -6.65 -14.77 -1.84
CA ASP A 57 -8.09 -14.68 -2.13
C ASP A 57 -8.41 -14.71 -3.64
N VAL A 58 -7.40 -14.50 -4.50
CA VAL A 58 -7.56 -14.42 -5.97
C VAL A 58 -6.61 -15.33 -6.75
N GLU A 59 -5.82 -16.14 -6.05
CA GLU A 59 -4.84 -17.10 -6.60
C GLU A 59 -3.91 -16.48 -7.67
N ALA A 60 -3.55 -15.21 -7.51
CA ALA A 60 -2.71 -14.49 -8.45
C ALA A 60 -1.84 -13.47 -7.72
N PHE A 61 -0.52 -13.58 -7.84
CA PHE A 61 0.39 -12.61 -7.26
C PHE A 61 0.39 -11.30 -8.04
N LYS A 62 0.59 -10.19 -7.33
CA LYS A 62 0.95 -8.94 -7.98
C LYS A 62 2.25 -9.11 -8.78
N PRO A 63 2.45 -8.42 -9.93
CA PRO A 63 1.65 -7.30 -10.44
C PRO A 63 0.47 -7.71 -11.34
N HIS A 64 -0.03 -8.96 -11.25
CA HIS A 64 -1.27 -9.34 -11.94
C HIS A 64 -2.40 -8.35 -11.57
N PRO A 65 -3.35 -8.02 -12.47
CA PRO A 65 -4.42 -7.06 -12.17
C PRO A 65 -5.41 -7.53 -11.10
N LYS A 66 -5.66 -8.85 -11.01
CA LYS A 66 -6.65 -9.46 -10.10
C LYS A 66 -6.60 -8.96 -8.64
N PRO A 67 -5.46 -8.95 -7.93
CA PRO A 67 -5.38 -8.43 -6.56
C PRO A 67 -5.87 -7.00 -6.40
N TYR A 68 -5.47 -6.10 -7.30
CA TYR A 68 -5.89 -4.70 -7.23
C TYR A 68 -7.39 -4.55 -7.52
N LEU A 69 -7.89 -5.23 -8.56
CA LEU A 69 -9.31 -5.22 -8.91
C LEU A 69 -10.20 -5.83 -7.83
N MET A 70 -9.71 -6.83 -7.10
CA MET A 70 -10.42 -7.41 -5.96
C MET A 70 -10.58 -6.38 -4.84
N VAL A 71 -9.53 -5.62 -4.52
CA VAL A 71 -9.63 -4.55 -3.50
C VAL A 71 -10.67 -3.51 -3.92
N LEU A 72 -10.61 -3.03 -5.16
CA LEU A 72 -11.57 -2.04 -5.66
C LEU A 72 -13.01 -2.56 -5.62
N LYS A 73 -13.23 -3.80 -6.06
CA LYS A 73 -14.54 -4.46 -6.05
C LYS A 73 -15.09 -4.61 -4.63
N GLU A 74 -14.26 -5.05 -3.69
CA GLU A 74 -14.68 -5.29 -2.31
C GLU A 74 -14.99 -3.99 -1.55
N LEU A 75 -14.31 -2.91 -1.92
CA LEU A 75 -14.55 -1.58 -1.35
C LEU A 75 -15.65 -0.80 -2.09
N ASP A 76 -16.12 -1.31 -3.23
CA ASP A 76 -17.11 -0.66 -4.11
C ASP A 76 -16.69 0.75 -4.54
N ILE A 77 -15.43 0.89 -4.98
CA ILE A 77 -14.84 2.18 -5.42
C ILE A 77 -14.21 2.08 -6.81
N GLN A 78 -14.12 3.22 -7.49
CA GLN A 78 -13.40 3.36 -8.75
C GLN A 78 -11.88 3.41 -8.54
N PRO A 79 -11.07 3.00 -9.54
CA PRO A 79 -9.61 3.05 -9.45
C PRO A 79 -9.05 4.42 -9.03
N GLN A 80 -9.66 5.51 -9.51
CA GLN A 80 -9.20 6.88 -9.25
C GLN A 80 -9.45 7.32 -7.80
N GLU A 81 -10.32 6.62 -7.06
CA GLU A 81 -10.60 6.87 -5.64
C GLU A 81 -9.60 6.18 -4.71
N ALA A 82 -8.70 5.35 -5.26
CA ALA A 82 -7.69 4.61 -4.52
C ALA A 82 -6.26 5.04 -4.88
N LEU A 83 -5.41 5.11 -3.84
CA LEU A 83 -3.98 5.38 -3.94
C LEU A 83 -3.19 4.15 -3.47
N MET A 84 -2.40 3.56 -4.36
CA MET A 84 -1.46 2.49 -4.00
C MET A 84 -0.14 3.10 -3.52
N VAL A 85 0.21 2.87 -2.24
CA VAL A 85 1.48 3.29 -1.66
C VAL A 85 2.43 2.09 -1.58
N ALA A 86 3.56 2.13 -2.27
CA ALA A 86 4.54 1.04 -2.23
C ALA A 86 5.98 1.49 -2.45
N ALA A 87 6.92 0.70 -1.94
CA ALA A 87 8.36 0.88 -2.18
C ALA A 87 8.86 0.06 -3.38
N HIS A 88 8.01 -0.75 -4.01
CA HIS A 88 8.42 -1.60 -5.13
C HIS A 88 7.84 -1.09 -6.44
N ALA A 89 8.71 -0.78 -7.41
CA ALA A 89 8.29 -0.24 -8.70
C ALA A 89 7.36 -1.18 -9.48
N TRP A 90 7.54 -2.50 -9.36
CA TRP A 90 6.64 -3.47 -9.99
C TRP A 90 5.22 -3.39 -9.42
N ASP A 91 5.06 -3.09 -8.12
CA ASP A 91 3.75 -3.01 -7.46
C ASP A 91 3.00 -1.76 -7.92
N LEU A 92 3.73 -0.65 -8.04
CA LEU A 92 3.18 0.60 -8.60
C LEU A 92 2.82 0.47 -10.07
N ALA A 93 3.63 -0.27 -10.86
CA ALA A 93 3.32 -0.52 -12.26
C ALA A 93 2.03 -1.35 -12.42
N GLY A 94 1.85 -2.39 -11.59
CA GLY A 94 0.61 -3.19 -11.57
C GLY A 94 -0.61 -2.36 -11.18
N ALA A 95 -0.48 -1.51 -10.16
CA ALA A 95 -1.55 -0.60 -9.73
C ALA A 95 -1.91 0.44 -10.81
N LYS A 96 -0.91 1.06 -11.45
CA LYS A 96 -1.13 2.00 -12.58
C LYS A 96 -1.85 1.31 -13.74
N ALA A 97 -1.53 0.06 -14.05
CA ALA A 97 -2.13 -0.68 -15.16
C ALA A 97 -3.64 -0.90 -15.01
N VAL A 98 -4.17 -0.87 -13.78
CA VAL A 98 -5.61 -0.95 -13.51
C VAL A 98 -6.24 0.41 -13.17
N GLY A 99 -5.49 1.50 -13.31
CA GLY A 99 -5.99 2.87 -13.17
C GLY A 99 -5.90 3.47 -11.76
N LEU A 100 -5.23 2.82 -10.80
CA LEU A 100 -5.02 3.41 -9.48
C LEU A 100 -4.06 4.61 -9.55
N GLN A 101 -4.27 5.58 -8.65
CA GLN A 101 -3.22 6.52 -8.30
C GLN A 101 -2.08 5.78 -7.58
N THR A 102 -0.84 6.26 -7.66
CA THR A 102 0.30 5.62 -7.04
C THR A 102 1.24 6.58 -6.32
N ALA A 103 1.71 6.16 -5.15
CA ALA A 103 2.73 6.85 -4.37
C ALA A 103 3.93 5.92 -4.15
N PHE A 104 5.09 6.34 -4.64
CA PHE A 104 6.35 5.68 -4.33
C PHE A 104 6.91 6.21 -3.02
N ILE A 105 7.04 5.32 -2.03
CA ILE A 105 7.73 5.61 -0.78
C ILE A 105 9.14 5.05 -0.81
N ARG A 106 10.14 5.93 -0.72
CA ARG A 106 11.54 5.53 -0.79
C ARG A 106 11.93 4.71 0.43
N ARG A 107 12.54 3.55 0.17
CA ARG A 107 13.17 2.68 1.18
C ARG A 107 14.56 2.25 0.70
N PRO A 108 15.50 1.95 1.61
CA PRO A 108 16.82 1.45 1.23
C PRO A 108 16.73 0.25 0.27
N GLY A 109 17.52 0.27 -0.81
CA GLY A 109 17.54 -0.79 -1.80
C GLY A 109 16.39 -0.78 -2.81
N THR A 110 15.52 0.25 -2.80
CA THR A 110 14.41 0.38 -3.77
C THR A 110 14.66 1.47 -4.78
N THR A 111 14.25 1.23 -6.03
CA THR A 111 14.37 2.21 -7.12
C THR A 111 13.16 2.11 -8.06
N LEU A 112 12.82 3.21 -8.71
CA LEU A 112 11.85 3.24 -9.79
C LEU A 112 12.46 2.68 -11.08
N TYR A 113 11.63 2.10 -11.93
CA TYR A 113 12.05 1.73 -13.27
C TYR A 113 12.16 2.98 -14.15
N PRO A 114 13.33 3.26 -14.79
CA PRO A 114 13.55 4.49 -15.54
C PRO A 114 12.50 4.77 -16.63
N ASN A 115 11.97 3.71 -17.24
CA ASN A 115 11.04 3.79 -18.37
C ASN A 115 9.59 3.44 -17.99
N ALA A 116 9.27 3.32 -16.70
CA ALA A 116 7.89 3.10 -16.27
C ALA A 116 7.14 4.43 -16.11
N THR A 117 5.81 4.36 -16.18
CA THR A 117 4.93 5.47 -15.82
C THR A 117 5.29 5.97 -14.41
N LYS A 118 5.49 7.28 -14.29
CA LYS A 118 5.86 7.89 -13.01
C LYS A 118 4.70 7.75 -12.01
N PRO A 119 5.01 7.50 -10.71
CA PRO A 119 4.03 7.63 -9.65
C PRO A 119 3.49 9.06 -9.56
N ASP A 120 2.26 9.21 -9.09
CA ASP A 120 1.65 10.52 -8.83
C ASP A 120 2.35 11.25 -7.69
N TYR A 121 2.85 10.47 -6.71
CA TYR A 121 3.59 10.99 -5.56
C TYR A 121 4.90 10.23 -5.38
N ILE A 122 5.97 10.95 -5.02
CA ILE A 122 7.26 10.36 -4.67
C ILE A 122 7.69 10.99 -3.34
N VAL A 123 7.79 10.16 -2.30
CA VAL A 123 8.02 10.62 -0.92
C VAL A 123 9.10 9.79 -0.23
N ASN A 124 9.74 10.35 0.79
CA ASN A 124 10.74 9.66 1.61
C ASN A 124 10.11 8.97 2.83
N HIS A 125 9.01 9.50 3.33
CA HIS A 125 8.30 9.01 4.52
C HIS A 125 6.80 9.27 4.40
N LEU A 126 5.98 8.52 5.16
CA LEU A 126 4.52 8.67 5.11
C LEU A 126 4.05 10.06 5.54
N HIS A 127 4.77 10.76 6.41
CA HIS A 127 4.41 12.15 6.76
C HIS A 127 4.45 13.09 5.55
N GLU A 128 5.43 12.93 4.66
CA GLU A 128 5.52 13.76 3.44
C GLU A 128 4.35 13.46 2.50
N LEU A 129 3.86 12.21 2.50
CA LEU A 129 2.65 11.86 1.77
C LEU A 129 1.41 12.52 2.39
N VAL A 130 1.29 12.53 3.71
CA VAL A 130 0.20 13.22 4.41
C VAL A 130 0.21 14.70 4.02
N ASP A 131 1.35 15.37 4.09
CA ASP A 131 1.48 16.78 3.74
C ASP A 131 1.01 17.03 2.29
N GLN A 132 1.47 16.22 1.33
CA GLN A 132 1.09 16.38 -0.08
C GLN A 132 -0.39 16.10 -0.36
N LEU A 133 -1.03 15.21 0.41
CA LEU A 133 -2.44 14.87 0.24
C LEU A 133 -3.39 15.88 0.91
N THR A 134 -2.92 16.59 1.93
CA THR A 134 -3.77 17.44 2.80
C THR A 134 -3.54 18.93 2.60
N SER A 135 -2.47 19.34 1.91
CA SER A 135 -2.14 20.75 1.67
C SER A 135 -3.00 21.42 0.58
N LYS A 136 -4.33 21.26 0.62
CA LYS A 136 -5.28 21.93 -0.27
C LYS A 136 -6.13 22.96 0.48
#